data_AF-A0A9P4HQ46-F1
#
_entry.id   AF-A0A9P4HQ46-F1
#
_cell.length_a   1.000
_cell.length_b   1.000
_cell.length_c   1.000
_cell.angle_alpha   90.00
_cell.angle_beta   90.00
_cell.angle_gamma   90.00
#
_symmetry.space_group_name_H-M   'P 1'
#
loop_
_entity.id
_entity.type
_entity.pdbx_description
1 polymer ?
#
loop_
_entity_poly.entity_id
_entity_poly.type
_entity_poly.pdbx_seq_one_letter_code
_entity_poly.pdbx_strand_id
1 'polypeptide(L)'
;MATQDLSGVPFASANEQQNFRLMELPEPLLELLSSPEPPTLAIKSLPPPKQSNVAQAQNSAHAVLCTPGKTYHLRQVQTSNSVLLAEPTEIQENPDAIPVTAISAIASCGHMLELHPVSDSPLPLLRNAVPLFESPAQARVETWPRRGAAEVFADIPFSDEECQRACVELAAFELEGAMVRPSDEALLANWRGLISAATAEGINLASQFQMQDLLRMMEEDETCCAPLVQATLRLLSLDEEAGADVWEWATVNRSKSIMWVGCMLLRVRSSAGPLMTATFLDEWKDALPEAWRDDVDLVTIKDEYILPTSTTIVHKSNAASLPSIPTGAAPAAAPAKGPRKWHDKFKATRRESGSQR
;
A
#
# COMPACT_ATOMS: atom_id res chain seq x y z
N MET A 1 19.24 60.94 35.51
CA MET A 1 19.17 59.59 36.10
C MET A 1 17.87 58.98 35.62
N ALA A 2 17.89 58.25 34.51
CA ALA A 2 16.70 57.62 33.94
C ALA A 2 16.53 56.25 34.61
N THR A 3 15.58 56.15 35.53
CA THR A 3 15.07 54.87 36.02
C THR A 3 14.31 54.23 34.86
N GLN A 4 14.93 53.24 34.21
CA GLN A 4 14.19 52.33 33.36
C GLN A 4 13.30 51.50 34.28
N ASP A 5 11.99 51.78 34.30
CA ASP A 5 10.99 50.85 34.80
C ASP A 5 11.11 49.57 33.96
N LEU A 6 11.81 48.58 34.50
CA LEU A 6 11.90 47.23 33.94
C LEU A 6 10.55 46.53 34.17
N SER A 7 9.51 46.94 33.45
CA SER A 7 8.20 46.30 33.42
C SER A 7 8.20 45.01 32.56
N GLY A 8 9.29 44.25 32.60
CA GLY A 8 9.43 43.02 31.83
C GLY A 8 8.79 41.84 32.55
N VAL A 9 8.21 40.90 31.78
CA VAL A 9 7.82 39.60 32.32
C VAL A 9 9.10 38.81 32.63
N PRO A 10 9.32 38.35 33.88
CA PRO A 10 10.50 37.56 34.22
C PRO A 10 10.60 36.29 33.36
N PHE A 11 11.80 35.95 32.93
CA PHE A 11 12.09 34.76 32.14
C PHE A 11 13.10 33.87 32.86
N ALA A 12 12.78 32.59 33.00
CA ALA A 12 13.63 31.59 33.62
C ALA A 12 13.78 30.36 32.73
N SER A 13 14.78 29.51 33.01
CA SER A 13 14.90 28.18 32.42
C SER A 13 14.55 27.16 33.48
N ALA A 14 13.66 26.22 33.17
CA ALA A 14 13.35 25.11 34.06
C ALA A 14 14.61 24.24 34.27
N ASN A 15 14.85 23.84 35.52
CA ASN A 15 15.97 22.94 35.87
C ASN A 15 15.81 21.56 35.22
N GLU A 16 14.58 21.07 35.11
CA GLU A 16 14.24 19.82 34.42
C GLU A 16 13.65 20.14 33.05
N GLN A 17 14.38 19.76 32.00
CA GLN A 17 13.92 19.94 30.62
C GLN A 17 13.03 18.75 30.21
N GLN A 18 11.88 19.06 29.60
CA GLN A 18 10.91 18.08 29.13
C GLN A 18 11.23 17.61 27.70
N ASN A 19 10.85 16.37 27.38
CA ASN A 19 11.10 15.75 26.07
C ASN A 19 10.00 16.11 25.06
N PHE A 20 9.95 17.37 24.64
CA PHE A 20 9.04 17.81 23.58
C PHE A 20 9.68 17.75 22.19
N ARG A 21 8.87 17.40 21.20
CA ARG A 21 9.21 17.53 19.77
C ARG A 21 8.14 18.34 19.07
N LEU A 22 8.57 19.26 18.22
CA LEU A 22 7.67 20.02 17.37
C LEU A 22 7.32 19.17 16.14
N MET A 23 6.05 19.16 15.78
CA MET A 23 5.53 18.49 14.58
C MET A 23 4.72 19.50 13.77
N GLU A 24 4.96 19.54 12.47
CA GLU A 24 4.13 20.26 11.52
C GLU A 24 2.74 19.63 11.47
N LEU A 25 1.70 20.46 11.47
CA LEU A 25 0.32 20.00 11.33
C LEU A 25 -0.26 20.57 10.02
N PRO A 26 -0.28 19.76 8.94
CA PRO A 26 -1.01 20.11 7.73
C PRO A 26 -2.48 20.40 8.03
N GLU A 27 -3.11 21.28 7.25
CA GLU A 27 -4.49 21.71 7.46
C GLU A 27 -5.49 20.55 7.64
N PRO A 28 -5.47 19.48 6.82
CA PRO A 28 -6.38 18.33 7.02
C PRO A 28 -6.17 17.62 8.36
N LEU A 29 -4.95 17.60 8.87
CA LEU A 29 -4.63 16.97 10.16
C LEU A 29 -5.04 17.88 11.33
N LEU A 30 -4.88 19.19 11.17
CA LEU A 30 -5.34 20.17 12.14
C LEU A 30 -6.87 20.13 12.28
N GLU A 31 -7.59 20.07 11.17
CA GLU A 31 -9.05 19.90 11.16
C GLU A 31 -9.46 18.60 11.87
N LEU A 32 -8.77 17.50 11.57
CA LEU A 32 -9.03 16.19 12.17
C LEU A 32 -8.80 16.20 13.69
N LEU A 33 -7.70 16.80 14.16
CA LEU A 33 -7.36 16.92 15.58
C LEU A 33 -8.24 17.92 16.35
N SER A 34 -8.78 18.93 15.65
CA SER A 34 -9.67 19.94 16.23
C SER A 34 -11.15 19.55 16.16
N SER A 35 -11.46 18.41 15.56
CA SER A 35 -12.82 17.88 15.44
C SER A 35 -13.39 17.50 16.82
N PRO A 36 -14.73 17.44 16.99
CA PRO A 36 -15.35 17.09 18.27
C PRO A 36 -15.01 15.66 18.74
N GLU A 37 -14.67 14.78 17.80
CA GLU A 37 -14.28 13.39 18.05
C GLU A 37 -12.95 13.11 17.34
N PRO A 38 -11.81 13.61 17.88
CA PRO A 38 -10.52 13.46 17.23
C PRO A 38 -10.11 11.97 17.24
N PRO A 39 -9.73 11.39 16.09
CA PRO A 39 -9.35 9.99 16.01
C PRO A 39 -7.97 9.75 16.63
N THR A 40 -7.72 8.49 17.00
CA THR A 40 -6.39 8.04 17.41
C THR A 40 -5.44 8.06 16.22
N LEU A 41 -4.33 8.78 16.34
CA LEU A 41 -3.23 8.73 15.38
C LEU A 41 -2.21 7.67 15.82
N ALA A 42 -1.64 6.95 14.87
CA ALA A 42 -0.64 5.93 15.12
C ALA A 42 0.68 6.27 14.45
N ILE A 43 1.80 6.05 15.14
CA ILE A 43 3.12 6.07 14.51
C ILE A 43 3.51 4.63 14.23
N LYS A 44 3.66 4.28 12.95
CA LYS A 44 4.02 2.93 12.50
C LYS A 44 5.40 2.95 11.85
N SER A 45 6.10 1.82 11.90
CA SER A 45 7.37 1.61 11.22
C SER A 45 7.53 0.15 10.86
N LEU A 46 8.24 -0.15 9.78
CA LEU A 46 8.51 -1.54 9.40
C LEU A 46 9.32 -2.25 10.51
N PRO A 47 8.97 -3.49 10.90
CA PRO A 47 9.75 -4.23 11.87
C PRO A 47 11.20 -4.44 11.37
N PRO A 48 12.19 -4.49 12.27
CA PRO A 48 13.58 -4.70 11.88
C PRO A 48 13.73 -6.07 11.16
N PRO A 49 14.50 -6.13 10.07
CA PRO A 49 14.68 -7.38 9.33
C PRO A 49 15.30 -8.46 10.23
N LYS A 50 14.75 -9.68 10.17
CA LYS A 50 15.20 -10.85 10.96
C LYS A 50 16.64 -11.31 10.65
N GLN A 51 17.26 -10.77 9.60
CA GLN A 51 18.68 -10.99 9.27
C GLN A 51 19.45 -9.68 9.40
N SER A 52 20.33 -9.65 10.39
CA SER A 52 21.12 -8.50 10.81
C SER A 52 22.18 -8.11 9.78
N ASN A 53 21.80 -7.23 8.84
CA ASN A 53 22.73 -6.25 8.31
C ASN A 53 22.28 -4.87 8.81
N VAL A 54 22.95 -4.37 9.83
CA VAL A 54 22.65 -3.09 10.52
C VAL A 54 22.60 -1.91 9.52
N ALA A 55 23.41 -1.98 8.45
CA ALA A 55 23.43 -0.97 7.39
C ALA A 55 22.19 -0.98 6.47
N GLN A 56 21.49 -2.11 6.35
CA GLN A 56 20.27 -2.23 5.54
C GLN A 56 19.02 -1.86 6.36
N ALA A 57 19.02 -2.17 7.66
CA ALA A 57 17.97 -1.80 8.60
C ALA A 57 17.85 -0.28 8.81
N GLN A 58 18.97 0.47 8.73
CA GLN A 58 18.96 1.93 8.87
C GLN A 58 18.34 2.65 7.65
N ASN A 59 18.37 2.05 6.46
CA ASN A 59 17.76 2.62 5.26
C ASN A 59 16.28 2.23 5.08
N SER A 60 15.76 1.26 5.85
CA SER A 60 14.36 0.80 5.77
C SER A 60 13.49 1.27 6.93
N ALA A 61 14.08 1.80 8.01
CA ALA A 61 13.35 2.27 9.19
C ALA A 61 12.82 3.70 8.97
N HIS A 62 11.82 3.84 8.12
CA HIS A 62 11.05 5.08 8.00
C HIS A 62 9.80 4.97 8.88
N ALA A 63 9.68 5.86 9.86
CA ALA A 63 8.45 6.01 10.63
C ALA A 63 7.44 6.81 9.81
N VAL A 64 6.17 6.42 9.92
CA VAL A 64 5.04 7.12 9.33
C VAL A 64 4.02 7.48 10.41
N LEU A 65 3.32 8.57 10.19
CA LEU A 65 2.12 8.94 10.93
C LEU A 65 0.90 8.48 10.14
N CYS A 66 0.09 7.61 10.75
CA CYS A 66 -1.17 7.13 10.18
C CYS A 66 -2.34 7.83 10.87
N THR A 67 -3.18 8.44 10.05
CA THR A 67 -4.58 8.75 10.39
C THR A 67 -5.44 7.52 10.06
N PRO A 68 -6.76 7.50 10.34
CA PRO A 68 -7.62 6.38 9.92
C PRO A 68 -7.53 6.06 8.42
N GLY A 69 -7.43 7.09 7.56
CA GLY A 69 -7.51 6.94 6.10
C GLY A 69 -6.28 7.33 5.28
N LYS A 70 -5.27 7.94 5.90
CA LYS A 70 -4.09 8.49 5.21
C LYS A 70 -2.81 8.27 5.99
N THR A 71 -1.71 8.12 5.25
CA THR A 71 -0.35 7.98 5.78
C THR A 71 0.53 9.17 5.41
N TYR A 72 1.38 9.60 6.36
CA TYR A 72 2.36 10.66 6.19
C TYR A 72 3.76 10.19 6.58
N HIS A 73 4.76 10.43 5.74
CA HIS A 73 6.17 10.26 6.13
C HIS A 73 6.56 11.29 7.17
N LEU A 74 7.24 10.83 8.23
CA LEU A 74 7.86 11.69 9.23
C LEU A 74 9.29 12.03 8.80
N ARG A 75 9.55 13.32 8.55
CA ARG A 75 10.89 13.81 8.22
C ARG A 75 11.40 14.74 9.32
N GLN A 76 12.57 14.42 9.88
CA GLN A 76 13.21 15.32 10.83
C GLN A 76 14.02 16.39 10.10
N VAL A 77 13.75 17.66 10.41
CA VAL A 77 14.49 18.82 9.90
C VAL A 77 15.18 19.52 11.07
N GLN A 78 16.47 19.82 10.88
CA GLN A 78 17.26 20.52 11.89
C GLN A 78 17.20 22.03 11.65
N THR A 79 17.18 22.79 12.74
CA THR A 79 17.25 24.26 12.70
C THR A 79 18.51 24.75 13.39
N SER A 80 19.14 25.79 12.84
CA SER A 80 20.25 26.50 13.49
C SER A 80 19.76 27.50 14.53
N ASN A 81 18.45 27.77 14.59
CA ASN A 81 17.87 28.72 15.52
C ASN A 81 17.58 28.04 16.87
N SER A 82 17.76 28.78 17.96
CA SER A 82 17.33 28.34 19.29
C SER A 82 15.82 28.51 19.43
N VAL A 83 15.08 27.41 19.36
CA VAL A 83 13.63 27.39 19.60
C VAL A 83 13.39 26.86 21.01
N LEU A 84 12.79 27.70 21.87
CA LEU A 84 12.45 27.34 23.24
C LEU A 84 10.93 27.17 23.35
N LEU A 85 10.51 26.07 23.93
CA LEU A 85 9.14 25.90 24.42
C LEU A 85 9.09 26.44 25.84
N ALA A 86 8.14 27.33 26.08
CA ALA A 86 7.99 27.97 27.36
C ALA A 86 6.54 27.92 27.84
N GLU A 87 6.37 27.84 29.16
CA GLU A 87 5.06 27.88 29.80
C GLU A 87 4.97 29.05 30.78
N PRO A 88 3.77 29.58 31.02
CA PRO A 88 3.54 30.51 32.12
C PRO A 88 3.84 29.84 33.45
N THR A 89 4.56 30.52 34.33
CA THR A 89 4.87 30.06 35.69
C THR A 89 4.67 31.18 36.69
N GLU A 90 4.49 30.85 37.97
CA GLU A 90 4.44 31.83 39.06
C GLU A 90 5.71 31.72 39.89
N ILE A 91 6.43 32.83 40.02
CA ILE A 91 7.64 32.89 40.85
C ILE A 91 7.29 33.62 42.15
N GLN A 92 7.51 32.94 43.28
CA GLN A 92 7.55 33.56 44.60
C GLN A 92 9.00 33.63 45.07
N GLU A 93 9.58 34.83 45.04
CA GLU A 93 10.92 35.06 45.58
C GLU A 93 10.95 34.99 47.11
N ASN A 94 9.80 35.18 47.78
CA ASN A 94 9.66 35.16 49.24
C ASN A 94 8.26 34.64 49.63
N PRO A 95 8.08 33.91 50.76
CA PRO A 95 6.77 33.34 51.15
C PRO A 95 5.67 34.39 51.38
N ASP A 96 6.06 35.61 51.75
CA ASP A 96 5.15 36.73 52.02
C ASP A 96 4.96 37.66 50.80
N ALA A 97 5.59 37.37 49.65
CA ALA A 97 5.49 38.17 48.44
C ALA A 97 4.33 37.72 47.55
N ILE A 98 3.74 38.68 46.82
CA ILE A 98 2.72 38.39 45.80
C ILE A 98 3.41 37.61 44.66
N PRO A 99 2.89 36.45 44.25
CA PRO A 99 3.44 35.70 43.12
C PRO A 99 3.50 36.57 41.87
N VAL A 100 4.63 36.56 41.19
CA VAL A 100 4.81 37.29 39.93
C VAL A 100 4.68 36.31 38.78
N THR A 101 3.81 36.62 37.83
CA THR A 101 3.69 35.86 36.58
C THR A 101 4.98 35.99 35.78
N ALA A 102 5.56 34.84 35.44
CA ALA A 102 6.80 34.70 34.71
C ALA A 102 6.62 33.68 33.57
N ILE A 103 7.65 33.55 32.73
CA ILE A 103 7.72 32.56 31.66
C ILE A 103 8.93 31.67 31.93
N SER A 104 8.74 30.35 31.91
CA SER A 104 9.82 29.37 32.08
C SER A 104 10.04 28.56 30.82
N ALA A 105 11.26 28.49 30.32
CA ALA A 105 11.63 27.59 29.23
C ALA A 105 11.73 26.15 29.74
N ILE A 106 10.81 25.30 29.26
CA ILE A 106 10.66 23.90 29.66
C ILE A 106 11.29 22.92 28.69
N ALA A 107 11.55 23.33 27.44
CA ALA A 107 12.28 22.53 26.48
C ALA A 107 13.00 23.39 25.44
N SER A 108 14.04 22.81 24.85
CA SER A 108 14.76 23.36 23.70
C SER A 108 14.63 22.41 22.51
N CYS A 109 14.10 22.89 21.40
CA CYS A 109 13.81 22.10 20.20
C CYS A 109 14.79 22.45 19.08
N GLY A 110 15.85 21.65 18.91
CA GLY A 110 16.79 21.80 17.79
C GLY A 110 16.30 21.18 16.47
N HIS A 111 15.16 20.50 16.51
CA HIS A 111 14.60 19.75 15.40
C HIS A 111 13.07 19.86 15.36
N MET A 112 12.52 19.81 14.15
CA MET A 112 11.08 19.74 13.89
C MET A 112 10.79 18.51 13.02
N LEU A 113 9.60 17.94 13.18
CA LEU A 113 9.08 16.86 12.36
C LEU A 113 8.16 17.44 11.30
N GLU A 114 8.52 17.31 10.04
CA GLU A 114 7.68 17.63 8.88
C GLU A 114 6.87 16.40 8.47
N LEU A 115 5.66 16.64 7.96
CA LEU A 115 4.75 15.60 7.48
C LEU A 115 4.57 15.70 5.97
N HIS A 116 4.90 14.61 5.26
CA HIS A 116 4.69 14.53 3.82
C HIS A 116 3.69 13.42 3.48
N PRO A 117 2.63 13.68 2.69
CA PRO A 117 1.68 12.64 2.32
C PRO A 117 2.36 11.54 1.51
N VAL A 118 2.01 10.29 1.80
CA VAL A 118 2.50 9.12 1.08
C VAL A 118 1.62 8.87 -0.15
N SER A 119 2.24 8.67 -1.31
CA SER A 119 1.56 8.27 -2.56
C SER A 119 1.79 6.81 -2.94
N ASP A 120 2.68 6.12 -2.22
CA ASP A 120 3.00 4.72 -2.46
C ASP A 120 1.84 3.81 -2.04
N SER A 121 1.82 2.59 -2.58
CA SER A 121 0.80 1.59 -2.27
C SER A 121 1.30 0.60 -1.22
N PRO A 122 0.45 0.16 -0.26
CA PRO A 122 0.79 -0.90 0.70
C PRO A 122 0.85 -2.30 0.06
N LEU A 123 0.39 -2.47 -1.19
CA LEU A 123 0.30 -3.78 -1.88
C LEU A 123 1.60 -4.60 -1.83
N PRO A 124 2.80 -4.05 -2.11
CA PRO A 124 4.01 -4.85 -2.13
C PRO A 124 4.37 -5.38 -0.73
N LEU A 125 4.11 -4.59 0.31
CA LEU A 125 4.37 -4.99 1.69
C LEU A 125 3.35 -6.05 2.14
N LEU A 126 2.07 -5.87 1.79
CA LEU A 126 1.03 -6.86 2.08
C LEU A 126 1.27 -8.18 1.35
N ARG A 127 1.69 -8.17 0.07
CA ARG A 127 2.03 -9.40 -0.67
C ARG A 127 3.13 -10.21 0.00
N ASN A 128 4.07 -9.54 0.68
CA ASN A 128 5.15 -10.17 1.42
C ASN A 128 4.75 -10.61 2.83
N ALA A 129 3.83 -9.88 3.48
CA ALA A 129 3.39 -10.17 4.85
C ALA A 129 2.31 -11.26 4.91
N VAL A 130 1.49 -11.38 3.86
CA VAL A 130 0.33 -12.28 3.80
C VAL A 130 0.70 -13.57 3.06
N PRO A 131 0.53 -14.75 3.69
CA PRO A 131 0.82 -16.06 3.08
C PRO A 131 -0.09 -16.38 1.90
N LEU A 132 0.43 -17.21 0.97
CA LEU A 132 -0.25 -17.61 -0.26
C LEU A 132 -1.19 -18.80 -0.02
N PHE A 133 -2.41 -18.69 -0.53
CA PHE A 133 -3.41 -19.75 -0.63
C PHE A 133 -3.47 -20.25 -2.07
N GLU A 134 -3.14 -21.51 -2.33
CA GLU A 134 -3.16 -22.08 -3.68
C GLU A 134 -4.44 -22.85 -3.99
N SER A 135 -5.04 -23.51 -2.99
CA SER A 135 -6.29 -24.25 -3.19
C SER A 135 -7.05 -24.56 -1.89
N PRO A 136 -8.37 -24.81 -1.98
CA PRO A 136 -9.16 -25.29 -0.85
C PRO A 136 -8.66 -26.63 -0.27
N ALA A 137 -8.04 -27.49 -1.09
CA ALA A 137 -7.46 -28.76 -0.62
C ALA A 137 -6.24 -28.54 0.29
N GLN A 138 -5.38 -27.56 -0.04
CA GLN A 138 -4.24 -27.16 0.78
C GLN A 138 -4.69 -26.61 2.14
N ALA A 139 -5.73 -25.78 2.14
CA ALA A 139 -6.25 -25.17 3.36
C ALA A 139 -6.73 -26.17 4.41
N ARG A 140 -7.13 -27.39 4.01
CA ARG A 140 -7.54 -28.45 4.95
C ARG A 140 -6.37 -29.13 5.67
N VAL A 141 -5.15 -28.99 5.15
CA VAL A 141 -3.95 -29.68 5.66
C VAL A 141 -2.95 -28.71 6.29
N GLU A 142 -2.91 -27.48 5.80
CA GLU A 142 -1.93 -26.49 6.23
C GLU A 142 -2.33 -25.77 7.51
N THR A 143 -1.37 -25.63 8.43
CA THR A 143 -1.56 -24.84 9.65
C THR A 143 -1.22 -23.38 9.37
N TRP A 144 -2.24 -22.53 9.38
CA TRP A 144 -2.05 -21.10 9.14
C TRP A 144 -1.54 -20.36 10.38
N PRO A 145 -0.67 -19.34 10.21
CA PRO A 145 -0.29 -18.48 11.30
C PRO A 145 -1.51 -17.67 11.75
N ARG A 146 -1.93 -17.81 13.01
CA ARG A 146 -3.07 -17.09 13.59
C ARG A 146 -2.75 -15.61 13.74
N ARG A 147 -2.78 -14.92 12.61
CA ARG A 147 -2.48 -13.51 12.46
C ARG A 147 -3.57 -12.87 11.62
N GLY A 148 -4.55 -12.28 12.30
CA GLY A 148 -5.67 -11.60 11.66
C GLY A 148 -5.25 -10.28 11.00
N ALA A 149 -6.21 -9.63 10.32
CA ALA A 149 -5.99 -8.38 9.60
C ALA A 149 -5.34 -7.28 10.46
N ALA A 150 -5.86 -7.06 11.67
CA ALA A 150 -5.36 -6.04 12.59
C ALA A 150 -3.87 -6.25 12.96
N GLU A 151 -3.46 -7.49 13.19
CA GLU A 151 -2.06 -7.82 13.51
C GLU A 151 -1.13 -7.65 12.31
N VAL A 152 -1.62 -7.96 11.09
CA VAL A 152 -0.88 -7.69 9.87
C VAL A 152 -0.74 -6.18 9.67
N PHE A 153 -1.82 -5.41 9.80
CA PHE A 153 -1.85 -3.97 9.55
C PHE A 153 -1.03 -3.17 10.56
N ALA A 154 -0.83 -3.70 11.77
CA ALA A 154 0.06 -3.10 12.77
C ALA A 154 1.53 -3.06 12.32
N ASP A 155 1.97 -4.03 11.51
CA ASP A 155 3.35 -4.13 11.02
C ASP A 155 3.59 -3.41 9.69
N ILE A 156 2.51 -2.97 9.03
CA ILE A 156 2.57 -2.30 7.73
C ILE A 156 2.55 -0.78 7.99
N PRO A 157 3.52 -0.01 7.46
CA PRO A 157 3.62 1.43 7.67
C PRO A 157 2.63 2.19 6.77
N PHE A 158 1.34 1.85 6.89
CA PHE A 158 0.22 2.49 6.21
C PHE A 158 -1.00 2.54 7.14
N SER A 159 -1.96 3.40 6.80
CA SER A 159 -3.24 3.47 7.51
C SER A 159 -4.03 2.18 7.33
N ASP A 160 -4.94 1.92 8.26
CA ASP A 160 -5.72 0.68 8.24
C ASP A 160 -6.66 0.66 7.03
N GLU A 161 -7.20 1.81 6.61
CA GLU A 161 -8.04 1.93 5.42
C GLU A 161 -7.25 1.70 4.11
N GLU A 162 -6.02 2.22 4.01
CA GLU A 162 -5.14 1.93 2.87
C GLU A 162 -4.79 0.44 2.81
N CYS A 163 -4.48 -0.18 3.96
CA CYS A 163 -4.24 -1.61 4.05
C CYS A 163 -5.49 -2.42 3.65
N GLN A 164 -6.67 -2.02 4.13
CA GLN A 164 -7.94 -2.68 3.83
C GLN A 164 -8.25 -2.63 2.33
N ARG A 165 -8.09 -1.45 1.69
CA ARG A 165 -8.29 -1.31 0.24
C ARG A 165 -7.32 -2.21 -0.55
N ALA A 166 -6.07 -2.28 -0.14
CA ALA A 166 -5.10 -3.17 -0.77
C ALA A 166 -5.38 -4.66 -0.50
N CYS A 167 -5.93 -5.02 0.65
CA CYS A 167 -6.42 -6.38 0.91
C CYS A 167 -7.56 -6.75 -0.04
N VAL A 168 -8.51 -5.84 -0.28
CA VAL A 168 -9.58 -6.04 -1.28
C VAL A 168 -8.97 -6.26 -2.67
N GLU A 169 -8.00 -5.43 -3.09
CA GLU A 169 -7.32 -5.58 -4.38
C GLU A 169 -6.58 -6.91 -4.54
N LEU A 170 -6.02 -7.45 -3.45
CA LEU A 170 -5.39 -8.77 -3.43
C LEU A 170 -6.40 -9.92 -3.31
N ALA A 171 -7.69 -9.64 -3.19
CA ALA A 171 -8.72 -10.59 -2.76
C ALA A 171 -8.28 -11.37 -1.50
N ALA A 172 -7.56 -10.70 -0.59
CA ALA A 172 -7.11 -11.28 0.66
C ALA A 172 -8.31 -11.49 1.59
N PHE A 173 -8.31 -12.60 2.33
CA PHE A 173 -9.40 -13.01 3.19
C PHE A 173 -8.89 -13.65 4.46
N GLU A 174 -9.78 -13.81 5.43
CA GLU A 174 -9.47 -14.47 6.69
C GLU A 174 -9.88 -15.94 6.64
N LEU A 175 -8.95 -16.82 7.00
CA LEU A 175 -9.12 -18.26 7.04
C LEU A 175 -8.60 -18.75 8.39
N GLU A 176 -9.48 -19.29 9.24
CA GLU A 176 -9.13 -19.82 10.56
C GLU A 176 -8.34 -18.84 11.47
N GLY A 177 -8.65 -17.54 11.38
CA GLY A 177 -7.96 -16.49 12.14
C GLY A 177 -6.63 -16.02 11.54
N ALA A 178 -6.33 -16.45 10.32
CA ALA A 178 -5.15 -16.04 9.56
C ALA A 178 -5.58 -15.24 8.33
N MET A 179 -4.92 -14.10 8.09
CA MET A 179 -5.06 -13.41 6.81
C MET A 179 -4.25 -14.16 5.75
N VAL A 180 -4.89 -14.48 4.62
CA VAL A 180 -4.30 -15.20 3.49
C VAL A 180 -4.62 -14.48 2.19
N ARG A 181 -3.78 -14.68 1.15
CA ARG A 181 -4.04 -14.16 -0.19
C ARG A 181 -4.04 -15.30 -1.21
N PRO A 182 -5.01 -15.37 -2.12
CA PRO A 182 -5.06 -16.44 -3.11
C PRO A 182 -3.99 -16.29 -4.20
N SER A 183 -3.63 -17.40 -4.85
CA SER A 183 -2.88 -17.41 -6.10
C SER A 183 -3.77 -17.06 -7.29
N ASP A 184 -3.16 -16.71 -8.42
CA ASP A 184 -3.91 -16.44 -9.66
C ASP A 184 -4.68 -17.70 -10.12
N GLU A 185 -4.12 -18.89 -9.91
CA GLU A 185 -4.79 -20.16 -10.18
C GLU A 185 -6.01 -20.38 -9.28
N ALA A 186 -5.87 -20.10 -7.98
CA ALA A 186 -6.95 -20.23 -7.01
C ALA A 186 -8.10 -19.28 -7.35
N LEU A 187 -7.78 -18.04 -7.70
CA LEU A 187 -8.77 -17.04 -8.12
C LEU A 187 -9.49 -17.44 -9.41
N LEU A 188 -8.76 -17.98 -10.40
CA LEU A 188 -9.35 -18.39 -11.67
C LEU A 188 -10.26 -19.61 -11.51
N ALA A 189 -9.83 -20.57 -10.69
CA ALA A 189 -10.63 -21.74 -10.34
C ALA A 189 -11.90 -21.32 -9.58
N ASN A 190 -11.77 -20.43 -8.59
CA ASN A 190 -12.89 -19.89 -7.83
C ASN A 190 -13.90 -19.15 -8.72
N TRP A 191 -13.42 -18.30 -9.62
CA TRP A 191 -14.28 -17.57 -10.56
C TRP A 191 -15.05 -18.50 -11.51
N ARG A 192 -14.39 -19.54 -12.03
CA ARG A 192 -15.06 -20.55 -12.88
C ARG A 192 -16.09 -21.35 -12.11
N GLY A 193 -15.78 -21.77 -10.89
CA GLY A 193 -16.72 -22.42 -9.98
C GLY A 193 -17.94 -21.55 -9.73
N LEU A 194 -17.72 -20.25 -9.46
CA LEU A 194 -18.77 -19.27 -9.26
C LEU A 194 -19.69 -19.11 -10.48
N ILE A 195 -19.14 -19.01 -11.70
CA ILE A 195 -19.96 -18.95 -12.93
C ILE A 195 -20.75 -20.24 -13.11
N SER A 196 -20.11 -21.39 -12.89
CA SER A 196 -20.77 -22.69 -13.04
C SER A 196 -21.94 -22.84 -12.08
N ALA A 197 -21.73 -22.50 -10.81
CA ALA A 197 -22.78 -22.53 -9.77
C ALA A 197 -23.91 -21.54 -10.09
N ALA A 198 -23.57 -20.30 -10.45
CA ALA A 198 -24.56 -19.30 -10.81
C ALA A 198 -25.40 -19.72 -12.03
N THR A 199 -24.77 -20.34 -13.03
CA THR A 199 -25.47 -20.84 -14.23
C THR A 199 -26.39 -22.01 -13.90
N ALA A 200 -25.96 -22.95 -13.04
CA ALA A 200 -26.75 -24.10 -12.62
C ALA A 200 -28.05 -23.68 -11.89
N GLU A 201 -27.96 -22.63 -11.07
CA GLU A 201 -29.08 -22.12 -10.26
C GLU A 201 -29.86 -20.98 -10.94
N GLY A 202 -29.48 -20.58 -12.15
CA GLY A 202 -30.13 -19.48 -12.87
C GLY A 202 -29.89 -18.11 -12.23
N ILE A 203 -28.83 -17.94 -11.44
CA ILE A 203 -28.42 -16.66 -10.85
C ILE A 203 -27.75 -15.82 -11.94
N ASN A 204 -28.35 -14.68 -12.25
CA ASN A 204 -27.80 -13.76 -13.23
C ASN A 204 -26.77 -12.79 -12.61
N LEU A 205 -25.48 -13.12 -12.75
CA LEU A 205 -24.35 -12.29 -12.30
C LEU A 205 -24.25 -10.94 -13.01
N ALA A 206 -24.94 -10.76 -14.16
CA ALA A 206 -25.03 -9.47 -14.86
C ALA A 206 -26.07 -8.51 -14.26
N SER A 207 -26.82 -8.97 -13.26
CA SER A 207 -27.81 -8.19 -12.52
C SER A 207 -27.55 -8.30 -11.02
N GLN A 208 -28.39 -7.62 -10.23
CA GLN A 208 -28.35 -7.75 -8.78
C GLN A 208 -28.80 -9.16 -8.35
N PHE A 209 -28.07 -9.79 -7.43
CA PHE A 209 -28.38 -11.10 -6.89
C PHE A 209 -28.16 -11.17 -5.38
N GLN A 210 -28.78 -12.14 -4.71
CA GLN A 210 -28.58 -12.37 -3.28
C GLN A 210 -27.28 -13.12 -3.03
N MET A 211 -26.42 -12.55 -2.19
CA MET A 211 -25.12 -13.14 -1.86
C MET A 211 -25.27 -14.46 -1.09
N GLN A 212 -26.24 -14.51 -0.16
CA GLN A 212 -26.45 -15.67 0.69
C GLN A 212 -26.88 -16.91 -0.08
N ASP A 213 -27.69 -16.74 -1.13
CA ASP A 213 -28.08 -17.85 -1.99
C ASP A 213 -26.86 -18.44 -2.70
N LEU A 214 -25.98 -17.60 -3.25
CA LEU A 214 -24.76 -18.05 -3.90
C LEU A 214 -23.79 -18.72 -2.90
N LEU A 215 -23.58 -18.11 -1.73
CA LEU A 215 -22.68 -18.66 -0.71
C LEU A 215 -23.17 -20.01 -0.18
N ARG A 216 -24.47 -20.17 0.09
CA ARG A 216 -25.06 -21.44 0.54
C ARG A 216 -24.77 -22.56 -0.46
N MET A 217 -24.87 -22.29 -1.76
CA MET A 217 -24.57 -23.27 -2.80
C MET A 217 -23.08 -23.64 -2.84
N MET A 218 -22.20 -22.65 -2.64
CA MET A 218 -20.76 -22.88 -2.63
C MET A 218 -20.26 -23.52 -1.33
N GLU A 219 -21.02 -23.46 -0.24
CA GLU A 219 -20.74 -24.23 0.98
C GLU A 219 -21.03 -25.72 0.81
N GLU A 220 -22.01 -26.08 -0.04
CA GLU A 220 -22.31 -27.47 -0.38
C GLU A 220 -21.25 -28.10 -1.29
N ASP A 221 -20.48 -27.29 -2.03
CA ASP A 221 -19.39 -27.73 -2.88
C ASP A 221 -18.07 -27.77 -2.10
N GLU A 222 -17.61 -28.99 -1.79
CA GLU A 222 -16.33 -29.22 -1.13
C GLU A 222 -15.10 -28.64 -1.85
N THR A 223 -15.22 -28.35 -3.15
CA THR A 223 -14.14 -27.75 -3.94
C THR A 223 -14.08 -26.24 -3.84
N CYS A 224 -15.02 -25.62 -3.12
CA CYS A 224 -15.13 -24.18 -2.96
C CYS A 224 -14.65 -23.71 -1.57
N CYS A 225 -14.32 -22.42 -1.48
CA CYS A 225 -13.93 -21.76 -0.23
C CYS A 225 -14.77 -20.50 -0.09
N ALA A 226 -15.81 -20.54 0.76
CA ALA A 226 -16.76 -19.44 0.90
C ALA A 226 -16.09 -18.07 1.23
N PRO A 227 -15.05 -18.00 2.09
CA PRO A 227 -14.29 -16.75 2.29
C PRO A 227 -13.63 -16.21 1.01
N LEU A 228 -13.11 -17.08 0.14
CA LEU A 228 -12.51 -16.70 -1.14
C LEU A 228 -13.57 -16.21 -2.13
N VAL A 229 -14.74 -16.84 -2.15
CA VAL A 229 -15.90 -16.39 -2.95
C VAL A 229 -16.29 -14.98 -2.55
N GLN A 230 -16.47 -14.75 -1.25
CA GLN A 230 -16.83 -13.44 -0.71
C GLN A 230 -15.76 -12.38 -1.03
N ALA A 231 -14.48 -12.72 -0.90
CA ALA A 231 -13.38 -11.80 -1.22
C ALA A 231 -13.29 -11.48 -2.72
N THR A 232 -13.51 -12.48 -3.58
CA THR A 232 -13.55 -12.28 -5.04
C THR A 232 -14.72 -11.36 -5.42
N LEU A 233 -15.89 -11.54 -4.81
CA LEU A 233 -17.04 -10.68 -5.06
C LEU A 233 -16.82 -9.27 -4.51
N ARG A 234 -16.21 -9.11 -3.32
CA ARG A 234 -15.75 -7.80 -2.79
C ARG A 234 -14.83 -7.07 -3.76
N LEU A 235 -13.88 -7.79 -4.35
CA LEU A 235 -13.00 -7.22 -5.36
C LEU A 235 -13.77 -6.75 -6.61
N LEU A 236 -14.80 -7.49 -7.04
CA LEU A 236 -15.46 -7.26 -8.33
C LEU A 236 -16.76 -6.44 -8.24
N SER A 237 -17.29 -6.18 -7.04
CA SER A 237 -18.52 -5.42 -6.83
C SER A 237 -18.38 -3.92 -7.13
N LEU A 238 -19.52 -3.27 -7.37
CA LEU A 238 -19.64 -1.81 -7.55
C LEU A 238 -19.60 -1.02 -6.24
N ASP A 239 -20.11 -1.60 -5.15
CA ASP A 239 -20.18 -0.93 -3.85
C ASP A 239 -18.86 -1.09 -3.08
N GLU A 240 -18.01 -0.06 -3.14
CA GLU A 240 -16.82 0.05 -2.29
C GLU A 240 -17.17 0.41 -0.84
N GLU A 241 -18.38 0.94 -0.58
CA GLU A 241 -18.81 1.45 0.72
C GLU A 241 -19.73 0.52 1.53
N ALA A 242 -20.09 -0.65 1.00
CA ALA A 242 -20.90 -1.61 1.74
C ALA A 242 -20.05 -2.24 2.85
N GLY A 243 -20.21 -1.72 4.07
CA GLY A 243 -19.57 -2.23 5.29
C GLY A 243 -19.73 -3.75 5.43
N ALA A 244 -18.79 -4.37 6.15
CA ALA A 244 -18.62 -5.83 6.21
C ALA A 244 -19.87 -6.63 6.62
N ASP A 245 -20.84 -5.99 7.29
CA ASP A 245 -21.99 -6.63 7.93
C ASP A 245 -23.30 -6.63 7.14
N VAL A 246 -23.40 -5.93 5.99
CA VAL A 246 -24.66 -5.88 5.21
C VAL A 246 -24.39 -6.13 3.73
N TRP A 247 -24.01 -7.37 3.41
CA TRP A 247 -23.83 -7.87 2.05
C TRP A 247 -25.02 -8.76 1.65
N GLU A 248 -26.25 -8.24 1.71
CA GLU A 248 -27.44 -9.00 1.34
C GLU A 248 -27.56 -9.17 -0.19
N TRP A 249 -27.27 -8.08 -0.92
CA TRP A 249 -27.34 -8.02 -2.37
C TRP A 249 -26.01 -7.59 -2.96
N ALA A 250 -25.62 -8.19 -4.08
CA ALA A 250 -24.40 -7.85 -4.79
C ALA A 250 -24.68 -7.58 -6.27
N THR A 251 -23.90 -6.65 -6.84
CA THR A 251 -23.85 -6.40 -8.28
C THR A 251 -22.39 -6.34 -8.70
N VAL A 252 -22.03 -7.21 -9.63
CA VAL A 252 -20.67 -7.31 -10.15
C VAL A 252 -20.44 -6.24 -11.21
N ASN A 253 -19.32 -5.52 -11.10
CA ASN A 253 -18.91 -4.54 -12.10
C ASN A 253 -18.44 -5.26 -13.38
N ARG A 254 -19.26 -5.21 -14.44
CA ARG A 254 -19.00 -5.85 -15.74
C ARG A 254 -17.62 -5.50 -16.30
N SER A 255 -17.28 -4.22 -16.42
CA SER A 255 -16.01 -3.78 -17.02
C SER A 255 -14.80 -4.20 -16.16
N LYS A 256 -14.90 -4.06 -14.84
CA LYS A 256 -13.85 -4.49 -13.89
C LYS A 256 -13.63 -6.00 -13.96
N SER A 257 -14.70 -6.78 -14.02
CA SER A 257 -14.66 -8.25 -14.09
C SER A 257 -14.08 -8.74 -15.41
N ILE A 258 -14.49 -8.19 -16.55
CA ILE A 258 -13.92 -8.58 -17.85
C ILE A 258 -12.41 -8.37 -17.84
N MET A 259 -11.95 -7.17 -17.45
CA MET A 259 -10.53 -6.85 -17.34
C MET A 259 -9.81 -7.80 -16.38
N TRP A 260 -10.34 -7.98 -15.17
CA TRP A 260 -9.72 -8.77 -14.12
C TRP A 260 -9.58 -10.25 -14.52
N VAL A 261 -10.63 -10.86 -15.08
CA VAL A 261 -10.61 -12.25 -15.59
C VAL A 261 -9.59 -12.40 -16.71
N GLY A 262 -9.53 -11.44 -17.63
CA GLY A 262 -8.57 -11.45 -18.74
C GLY A 262 -7.12 -11.41 -18.27
N CYS A 263 -6.81 -10.50 -17.33
CA CYS A 263 -5.48 -10.40 -16.74
C CYS A 263 -5.08 -11.68 -16.01
N MET A 264 -5.96 -12.19 -15.15
CA MET A 264 -5.71 -13.41 -14.38
C MET A 264 -5.54 -14.64 -15.29
N LEU A 265 -6.42 -14.83 -16.27
CA LEU A 265 -6.30 -15.91 -17.25
C LEU A 265 -4.98 -15.82 -18.01
N LEU A 266 -4.58 -14.62 -18.43
CA LEU A 266 -3.32 -14.41 -19.14
C LEU A 266 -2.12 -14.74 -18.25
N ARG A 267 -2.12 -14.35 -16.97
CA ARG A 267 -1.04 -14.67 -16.00
C ARG A 267 -0.88 -16.17 -15.84
N VAL A 268 -1.97 -16.88 -15.55
CA VAL A 268 -1.97 -18.33 -15.36
C VAL A 268 -1.53 -19.07 -16.62
N ARG A 269 -2.13 -18.74 -17.77
CA ARG A 269 -1.90 -19.49 -19.02
C ARG A 269 -0.55 -19.18 -19.65
N SER A 270 -0.06 -17.95 -19.52
CA SER A 270 1.23 -17.56 -20.11
C SER A 270 2.44 -17.89 -19.21
N SER A 271 2.22 -18.50 -18.04
CA SER A 271 3.29 -18.98 -17.16
C SER A 271 4.20 -20.01 -17.84
N ALA A 272 3.64 -20.82 -18.75
CA ALA A 272 4.36 -21.83 -19.52
C ALA A 272 4.97 -21.30 -20.84
N GLY A 273 4.68 -20.04 -21.21
CA GLY A 273 5.18 -19.42 -22.44
C GLY A 273 4.12 -18.62 -23.22
N PRO A 274 4.46 -18.10 -24.41
CA PRO A 274 3.55 -17.33 -25.25
C PRO A 274 2.35 -18.17 -25.71
N LEU A 275 1.16 -17.56 -25.70
CA LEU A 275 -0.11 -18.17 -26.11
C LEU A 275 -0.53 -17.67 -27.49
N MET A 276 -1.29 -18.46 -28.23
CA MET A 276 -1.95 -17.97 -29.44
C MET A 276 -3.05 -16.97 -29.05
N THR A 277 -3.04 -15.78 -29.63
CA THR A 277 -3.97 -14.70 -29.28
C THR A 277 -5.44 -15.10 -29.48
N ALA A 278 -5.74 -15.83 -30.56
CA ALA A 278 -7.10 -16.33 -30.83
C ALA A 278 -7.58 -17.30 -29.74
N THR A 279 -6.76 -18.29 -29.38
CA THR A 279 -7.08 -19.27 -28.32
C THR A 279 -7.28 -18.59 -26.96
N PHE A 280 -6.47 -17.58 -26.65
CA PHE A 280 -6.64 -16.80 -25.42
C PHE A 280 -7.98 -16.04 -25.40
N LEU A 281 -8.36 -15.41 -26.51
CA LEU A 281 -9.64 -14.68 -26.60
C LEU A 281 -10.85 -15.61 -26.46
N ASP A 282 -10.79 -16.80 -27.06
CA ASP A 282 -11.85 -17.80 -26.92
C ASP A 282 -11.97 -18.28 -25.47
N GLU A 283 -10.84 -18.64 -24.83
CA GLU A 283 -10.82 -19.04 -23.41
C GLU A 283 -11.29 -17.91 -22.48
N TRP A 284 -10.98 -16.65 -22.80
CA TRP A 284 -11.43 -15.50 -22.03
C TRP A 284 -12.94 -15.32 -22.14
N LYS A 285 -13.51 -15.44 -23.35
CA LYS A 285 -14.98 -15.42 -23.55
C LYS A 285 -15.67 -16.55 -22.80
N ASP A 286 -15.09 -17.75 -22.81
CA ASP A 286 -15.66 -18.91 -22.12
C ASP A 286 -15.59 -18.78 -20.59
N ALA A 287 -14.67 -17.98 -20.07
CA ALA A 287 -14.54 -17.68 -18.64
C ALA A 287 -15.47 -16.54 -18.16
N LEU A 288 -16.43 -16.09 -18.97
CA LEU A 288 -17.35 -14.99 -18.62
C LEU A 288 -18.83 -15.41 -18.75
N PRO A 289 -19.74 -14.76 -18.01
CA PRO A 289 -21.17 -14.84 -18.27
C PRO A 289 -21.50 -14.56 -19.74
N GLU A 290 -22.49 -15.26 -20.28
CA GLU A 290 -22.87 -15.19 -21.70
C GLU A 290 -23.11 -13.75 -22.17
N ALA A 291 -23.77 -12.95 -21.34
CA ALA A 291 -24.10 -11.55 -21.63
C ALA A 291 -22.89 -10.61 -21.77
N TRP A 292 -21.68 -11.05 -21.38
CA TRP A 292 -20.46 -10.23 -21.36
C TRP A 292 -19.44 -10.63 -22.44
N ARG A 293 -19.69 -11.73 -23.17
CA ARG A 293 -18.73 -12.30 -24.13
C ARG A 293 -18.36 -11.36 -25.28
N ASP A 294 -19.29 -10.52 -25.69
CA ASP A 294 -19.10 -9.58 -26.82
C ASP A 294 -18.19 -8.39 -26.47
N ASP A 295 -17.97 -8.13 -25.19
CA ASP A 295 -17.14 -7.01 -24.71
C ASP A 295 -15.66 -7.39 -24.55
N VAL A 296 -15.30 -8.65 -24.84
CA VAL A 296 -13.93 -9.13 -24.75
C VAL A 296 -13.08 -8.51 -25.85
N ASP A 297 -12.17 -7.62 -25.45
CA ASP A 297 -11.21 -6.96 -26.33
C ASP A 297 -9.85 -6.89 -25.63
N LEU A 298 -8.76 -7.09 -26.39
CA LEU A 298 -7.40 -6.90 -25.90
C LEU A 298 -7.16 -5.48 -25.39
N VAL A 299 -7.84 -4.46 -25.96
CA VAL A 299 -7.73 -3.08 -25.49
C VAL A 299 -8.04 -2.95 -23.99
N THR A 300 -8.91 -3.81 -23.47
CA THR A 300 -9.30 -3.86 -22.05
C THR A 300 -8.14 -4.24 -21.12
N ILE A 301 -7.13 -4.95 -21.62
CA ILE A 301 -5.95 -5.41 -20.85
C ILE A 301 -4.61 -4.91 -21.42
N LYS A 302 -4.64 -3.84 -22.23
CA LYS A 302 -3.47 -3.29 -22.96
C LYS A 302 -2.21 -3.08 -22.14
N ASP A 303 -2.36 -2.80 -20.84
CA ASP A 303 -1.26 -2.50 -19.95
C ASP A 303 -0.67 -3.73 -19.26
N GLU A 304 -1.17 -4.93 -19.53
CA GLU A 304 -0.78 -6.18 -18.86
C GLU A 304 -0.13 -7.20 -19.80
N TYR A 305 -0.19 -7.01 -21.12
CA TYR A 305 0.39 -7.93 -22.11
C TYR A 305 1.49 -7.34 -22.99
N ILE A 306 2.23 -8.23 -23.62
CA ILE A 306 3.13 -7.99 -24.75
C ILE A 306 2.74 -8.96 -25.87
N LEU A 307 2.94 -8.56 -27.12
CA LEU A 307 2.78 -9.42 -28.30
C LEU A 307 4.17 -9.78 -28.86
N PRO A 308 4.75 -10.93 -28.50
CA PRO A 308 6.05 -11.36 -29.04
C PRO A 308 6.02 -11.51 -30.57
N THR A 309 4.88 -11.92 -31.11
CA THR A 309 4.58 -11.95 -32.54
C THR A 309 3.19 -11.37 -32.79
N SER A 310 2.81 -11.15 -34.06
CA SER A 310 1.47 -10.65 -34.43
C SER A 310 0.33 -11.61 -34.04
N THR A 311 0.63 -12.85 -33.67
CA THR A 311 -0.37 -13.89 -33.34
C THR A 311 -0.19 -14.46 -31.95
N THR A 312 0.79 -13.99 -31.17
CA THR A 312 1.04 -14.50 -29.82
C THR A 312 0.96 -13.42 -28.77
N ILE A 313 0.53 -13.81 -27.57
CA ILE A 313 0.36 -12.94 -26.41
C ILE A 313 1.04 -13.56 -25.18
N VAL A 314 1.66 -12.72 -24.37
CA VAL A 314 2.28 -13.11 -23.10
C VAL A 314 2.04 -12.02 -22.06
N HIS A 315 1.89 -12.39 -20.79
CA HIS A 315 1.83 -11.41 -19.71
C HIS A 315 3.16 -10.67 -19.55
N LYS A 316 3.14 -9.37 -19.23
CA LYS A 316 4.35 -8.54 -19.10
C LYS A 316 5.37 -9.09 -18.10
N SER A 317 4.93 -9.65 -16.97
CA SER A 317 5.84 -10.27 -15.99
C SER A 317 6.61 -11.46 -16.55
N ASN A 318 5.99 -12.20 -17.47
CA ASN A 318 6.53 -13.43 -18.06
C ASN A 318 7.32 -13.14 -19.34
N ALA A 319 7.22 -11.93 -19.89
CA ALA A 319 8.03 -11.53 -21.03
C ALA A 319 9.52 -11.37 -20.68
N ALA A 320 9.83 -11.04 -19.41
CA ALA A 320 11.21 -10.88 -18.94
C ALA A 320 12.02 -12.18 -18.92
N SER A 321 11.36 -13.35 -18.95
CA SER A 321 12.00 -14.66 -19.02
C SER A 321 12.16 -15.20 -20.45
N LEU A 322 11.68 -14.47 -21.47
CA LEU A 322 11.87 -14.86 -22.86
C LEU A 322 13.30 -14.52 -23.32
N PRO A 323 14.01 -15.43 -24.00
CA PRO A 323 15.25 -15.08 -24.68
C PRO A 323 14.93 -14.01 -25.73
N SER A 324 15.67 -12.90 -25.70
CA SER A 324 15.54 -11.82 -26.68
C SER A 324 15.77 -12.36 -28.09
N ILE A 325 14.70 -12.62 -28.84
CA ILE A 325 14.76 -12.90 -30.28
C ILE A 325 14.89 -11.54 -30.98
N PRO A 326 15.96 -11.29 -31.76
CA PRO A 326 16.08 -10.07 -32.52
C PRO A 326 15.11 -10.13 -33.70
N THR A 327 13.98 -9.43 -33.61
CA THR A 327 13.14 -9.15 -34.78
C THR A 327 13.85 -8.12 -35.67
N GLY A 328 13.89 -8.43 -36.97
CA GLY A 328 14.82 -7.88 -37.95
C GLY A 328 14.81 -6.36 -38.17
N ALA A 329 16.03 -5.84 -38.27
CA ALA A 329 16.55 -4.78 -39.14
C ALA A 329 15.65 -3.58 -39.52
N ALA A 330 15.93 -2.44 -38.89
CA ALA A 330 16.00 -1.12 -39.53
C ALA A 330 17.42 -0.55 -39.29
N PRO A 331 17.96 0.31 -40.17
CA PRO A 331 19.40 0.42 -40.40
C PRO A 331 20.15 1.11 -39.24
N ALA A 332 21.42 0.73 -39.12
CA ALA A 332 22.36 1.16 -38.09
C ALA A 332 22.37 2.69 -37.87
N ALA A 333 21.99 3.10 -36.66
CA ALA A 333 22.39 4.38 -36.07
C ALA A 333 23.56 4.13 -35.10
N ALA A 334 24.58 4.99 -35.20
CA ALA A 334 25.86 4.92 -34.51
C ALA A 334 25.75 4.75 -32.97
N PRO A 335 26.75 4.13 -32.31
CA PRO A 335 26.67 3.79 -30.89
C PRO A 335 26.68 5.03 -29.99
N ALA A 336 25.55 5.29 -29.34
CA ALA A 336 25.46 6.24 -28.23
C ALA A 336 26.10 5.64 -26.98
N LYS A 337 27.05 6.40 -26.42
CA LYS A 337 27.87 6.04 -25.25
C LYS A 337 27.00 5.92 -24.00
N GLY A 338 27.16 4.81 -23.27
CA GLY A 338 26.55 4.58 -21.96
C GLY A 338 26.97 5.61 -20.89
N PRO A 339 26.25 5.63 -19.76
CA PRO A 339 26.38 6.67 -18.74
C PRO A 339 27.73 6.57 -18.04
N ARG A 340 28.58 7.57 -18.30
CA ARG A 340 29.90 7.72 -17.69
C ARG A 340 29.76 8.10 -16.21
N LYS A 341 30.45 7.33 -15.38
CA LYS A 341 30.67 7.53 -13.94
C LYS A 341 31.05 8.98 -13.62
N TRP A 342 30.14 9.69 -12.95
CA TRP A 342 30.31 11.08 -12.49
C TRP A 342 31.50 11.26 -11.54
N HIS A 343 31.86 10.24 -10.76
CA HIS A 343 32.86 10.32 -9.69
C HIS A 343 34.31 10.54 -10.16
N ASP A 344 34.63 10.34 -11.44
CA ASP A 344 35.99 10.52 -11.95
C ASP A 344 36.34 11.99 -12.28
N LYS A 345 35.34 12.89 -12.39
CA LYS A 345 35.56 14.29 -12.78
C LYS A 345 36.13 15.21 -11.69
N PHE A 346 36.16 14.78 -10.42
CA PHE A 346 36.71 15.60 -9.33
C PHE A 346 38.13 15.22 -8.88
N LYS A 347 38.68 14.10 -9.38
CA LYS A 347 40.08 13.72 -9.10
C LYS A 347 41.07 14.28 -10.12
N ALA A 348 40.61 14.70 -11.30
CA ALA A 348 41.47 15.23 -12.36
C ALA A 348 41.80 16.72 -12.22
N THR A 349 41.05 17.49 -11.42
CA THR A 349 41.21 18.96 -11.31
C THR A 349 42.18 19.43 -10.21
N ARG A 350 42.95 18.52 -9.58
CA ARG A 350 43.93 18.88 -8.54
C ARG A 350 45.39 18.55 -8.87
N ARG A 351 45.70 18.28 -10.15
CA ARG A 351 47.08 17.98 -10.61
C ARG A 351 47.64 18.87 -11.72
N GLU A 352 46.90 19.86 -12.22
CA GLU A 352 47.39 20.81 -13.24
C GLU A 352 47.21 22.27 -12.80
N SER A 353 47.97 22.66 -11.78
CA SER A 353 48.30 24.07 -11.53
C SER A 353 49.55 24.11 -10.66
N GLY A 354 50.71 23.95 -11.31
CA GLY A 354 52.01 23.94 -10.63
C GLY A 354 53.17 23.59 -11.56
N SER A 355 53.38 24.32 -12.65
CA SER A 355 54.73 24.44 -13.26
C SER A 355 54.81 25.62 -14.23
N GLN A 356 55.93 26.35 -14.17
CA GLN A 356 56.34 27.56 -14.91
C GLN A 356 55.72 28.86 -14.37
N ARG A 357 56.46 29.76 -13.71
CA ARG A 357 57.86 30.20 -13.86
C ARG A 357 58.59 30.40 -12.55
#